data_AF-A0A367ZKD0-F1
#
_entry.id   AF-A0A367ZKD0-F1
#
_cell.length_a   1.000
_cell.length_b   1.000
_cell.length_c   1.000
_cell.angle_alpha   90.00
_cell.angle_beta   90.00
_cell.angle_gamma   90.00
#
_symmetry.space_group_name_H-M   'P 1'
#
loop_
_entity.id
_entity.type
_entity.pdbx_description
1 polymer ?
#
loop_
_entity_poly.entity_id
_entity_poly.type
_entity_poly.pdbx_seq_one_letter_code
_entity_poly.pdbx_strand_id
1 'polypeptide(L)'
;MRTNLWFRRSLLLVVGVIALLVQGWCWPAGAVVGAPRPDAERVIVELLRRLDAKPELKDLSDHEFLRVVLAERRAVLQRLSAEDPTTFGVHGYAETLYPVVRFFRRFDLARRLMLELRRHHDDSAIRDWAFTELIDIERQQLLARRGRQLPESTLSPAAGWEPADVAARYAFGRGGGLFTPVANDARAEATLRLAMGYEDDAARLVQMGNKNGAVRMIDLAARHYANLHPGSPFAVGPLVWAARYIRDLGLPLAAIVRFQQILGRLGEGDTVWQGIVCEDLADVYVKLGQPEVARLQFERAMAAYRAGRNEEGANRVAVKLESLSR
;
A
#
# COMPACT_ATOMS: atom_id res chain seq x y z
N MET A 1 -36.81 27.97 -11.52
CA MET A 1 -36.17 26.83 -12.22
C MET A 1 -35.22 27.33 -13.34
N ARG A 2 -34.05 27.89 -13.02
CA ARG A 2 -33.06 28.38 -14.03
C ARG A 2 -31.59 28.16 -13.64
N THR A 3 -31.28 27.17 -12.79
CA THR A 3 -29.91 26.92 -12.28
C THR A 3 -29.21 25.67 -12.85
N ASN A 4 -29.85 24.87 -13.70
CA ASN A 4 -29.28 23.58 -14.15
C ASN A 4 -28.50 23.60 -15.49
N LEU A 5 -28.52 24.70 -16.24
CA LEU A 5 -27.83 24.77 -17.54
C LEU A 5 -26.32 25.03 -17.42
N TRP A 6 -25.88 25.74 -16.39
CA TRP A 6 -24.47 26.09 -16.21
C TRP A 6 -23.64 24.89 -15.75
N PHE A 7 -24.19 24.07 -14.84
CA PHE A 7 -23.53 22.86 -14.33
C PHE A 7 -23.35 21.80 -15.42
N ARG A 8 -24.33 21.63 -16.32
CA ARG A 8 -24.23 20.70 -17.46
C ARG A 8 -23.19 21.14 -18.51
N ARG A 9 -23.02 22.44 -18.73
CA ARG A 9 -22.01 22.97 -19.67
C ARG A 9 -20.59 22.80 -19.15
N SER A 10 -20.33 23.06 -17.87
CA SER A 10 -19.02 22.79 -17.26
C SER A 10 -18.70 21.30 -17.22
N LEU A 11 -19.70 20.43 -17.02
CA LEU A 11 -19.54 18.98 -17.03
C LEU A 11 -19.15 18.44 -18.42
N LEU A 12 -19.77 18.95 -19.49
CA LEU A 12 -19.46 18.55 -20.87
C LEU A 12 -18.10 19.06 -21.34
N LEU A 13 -17.67 20.24 -20.88
CA LEU A 13 -16.34 20.79 -21.17
C LEU A 13 -15.22 19.95 -20.55
N VAL A 14 -15.37 19.50 -19.30
CA VAL A 14 -14.36 18.66 -18.64
C VAL A 14 -14.26 17.28 -19.29
N VAL A 15 -15.40 16.66 -19.62
CA VAL A 15 -15.42 15.36 -20.31
C VAL A 15 -14.90 15.49 -21.75
N GLY A 16 -15.22 16.58 -22.45
CA GLY A 16 -14.74 16.86 -23.81
C GLY A 16 -13.23 17.12 -23.88
N VAL A 17 -12.66 17.84 -22.90
CA VAL A 17 -11.21 18.05 -22.81
C VAL A 17 -10.47 16.75 -22.51
N ILE A 18 -11.03 15.88 -21.66
CA ILE A 18 -10.46 14.55 -21.38
C ILE A 18 -10.53 13.67 -22.65
N ALA A 19 -11.64 13.68 -23.38
CA ALA A 19 -11.81 12.88 -24.60
C ALA A 19 -10.92 13.36 -25.77
N LEU A 20 -10.78 14.68 -25.97
CA LEU A 20 -9.93 15.25 -27.03
C LEU A 20 -8.43 15.03 -26.79
N LEU A 21 -8.00 14.93 -25.53
CA LEU A 21 -6.60 14.62 -25.19
C LEU A 21 -6.25 13.12 -25.36
N VAL A 22 -7.26 12.24 -25.38
CA VAL A 22 -7.09 10.79 -25.53
C VAL A 22 -6.98 10.35 -27.00
N GLN A 23 -7.54 11.12 -27.95
CA GLN A 23 -7.56 10.72 -29.37
C GLN A 23 -6.24 10.90 -30.13
N GLY A 24 -5.21 11.50 -29.51
CA GLY A 24 -3.94 11.80 -30.21
C GLY A 24 -2.91 10.68 -30.26
N TRP A 25 -3.12 9.55 -29.59
CA TRP A 25 -2.07 8.52 -29.40
C TRP A 25 -2.64 7.13 -29.65
N CYS A 26 -2.38 6.57 -30.83
CA CYS A 26 -2.67 5.17 -31.14
C CYS A 26 -1.75 4.26 -30.29
N TRP A 27 -2.33 3.42 -29.44
CA TRP A 27 -1.60 2.40 -28.68
C TRP A 27 -1.28 1.18 -29.56
N PRO A 28 -0.06 0.61 -29.51
CA PRO A 28 0.20 -0.67 -30.13
C PRO A 28 -0.50 -1.79 -29.33
N ALA A 29 -1.31 -2.57 -30.03
CA ALA A 29 -1.92 -3.78 -29.49
C ALA A 29 -0.83 -4.83 -29.22
N GLY A 30 -0.69 -5.29 -27.97
CA GLY A 30 0.16 -6.44 -27.64
C GLY A 30 1.11 -6.32 -26.44
N ALA A 31 1.07 -5.26 -25.63
CA ALA A 31 1.89 -5.21 -24.43
C ALA A 31 1.35 -6.16 -23.34
N VAL A 32 2.10 -7.23 -23.06
CA VAL A 32 1.88 -8.12 -21.91
C VAL A 32 1.93 -7.29 -20.61
N VAL A 33 0.89 -7.40 -19.80
CA VAL A 33 0.71 -6.66 -18.56
C VAL A 33 1.57 -7.28 -17.47
N GLY A 34 2.75 -6.71 -17.26
CA GLY A 34 3.60 -6.99 -16.09
C GLY A 34 3.28 -6.07 -14.91
N ALA A 35 3.83 -6.39 -13.74
CA ALA A 35 3.82 -5.59 -12.51
C ALA A 35 4.00 -4.07 -12.74
N PRO A 36 3.55 -3.19 -11.82
CA PRO A 36 3.75 -1.75 -11.97
C PRO A 36 5.21 -1.44 -12.29
N ARG A 37 5.44 -0.79 -13.45
CA ARG A 37 6.78 -0.44 -13.90
C ARG A 37 7.39 0.55 -12.89
N PRO A 38 8.63 0.34 -12.42
CA PRO A 38 9.34 1.23 -11.48
C PRO A 38 9.26 2.73 -11.83
N ASP A 39 9.03 3.02 -13.11
CA ASP A 39 9.01 4.33 -13.72
C ASP A 39 7.74 5.13 -13.37
N ALA A 40 6.56 4.47 -13.37
CA ALA A 40 5.30 5.12 -13.02
C ALA A 40 5.31 5.58 -11.55
N GLU A 41 5.90 4.77 -10.67
CA GLU A 41 6.09 5.11 -9.27
C GLU A 41 7.00 6.33 -9.11
N ARG A 42 8.13 6.37 -9.81
CA ARG A 42 9.05 7.53 -9.79
C ARG A 42 8.36 8.82 -10.24
N VAL A 43 7.51 8.74 -11.27
CA VAL A 43 6.67 9.87 -11.71
C VAL A 43 5.71 10.31 -10.60
N ILE A 44 5.02 9.37 -9.96
CA ILE A 44 4.05 9.66 -8.90
C ILE A 44 4.72 10.29 -7.68
N VAL A 45 5.81 9.71 -7.19
CA VAL A 45 6.55 10.21 -6.02
C VAL A 45 7.02 11.64 -6.27
N GLU A 46 7.63 11.89 -7.43
CA GLU A 46 8.11 13.23 -7.76
C GLU A 46 6.95 14.23 -7.95
N LEU A 47 5.84 13.79 -8.55
CA LEU A 47 4.64 14.60 -8.71
C LEU A 47 4.01 14.95 -7.36
N LEU A 48 3.90 13.98 -6.44
CA LEU A 48 3.43 14.22 -5.07
C LEU A 48 4.32 15.21 -4.34
N ARG A 49 5.66 15.07 -4.44
CA ARG A 49 6.63 15.99 -3.83
C ARG A 49 6.43 17.43 -4.32
N ARG A 50 6.25 17.64 -5.62
CA ARG A 50 6.03 18.97 -6.22
C ARG A 50 4.68 19.57 -5.86
N LEU A 51 3.63 18.75 -5.83
CA LEU A 51 2.30 19.20 -5.46
C LEU A 51 2.17 19.48 -3.96
N ASP A 52 2.87 18.74 -3.10
CA ASP A 52 2.83 18.97 -1.66
C ASP A 52 3.45 20.31 -1.25
N ALA A 53 4.32 20.87 -2.08
CA ALA A 53 4.88 22.22 -1.92
C ALA A 53 3.89 23.36 -2.25
N LYS A 54 2.67 23.03 -2.72
CA LYS A 54 1.65 24.01 -3.16
C LYS A 54 0.44 23.99 -2.22
N PRO A 55 0.43 24.79 -1.14
CA PRO A 55 -0.67 24.81 -0.18
C PRO A 55 -2.02 25.19 -0.80
N GLU A 56 -2.01 25.99 -1.87
CA GLU A 56 -3.20 26.48 -2.58
C GLU A 56 -4.04 25.37 -3.23
N LEU A 57 -3.47 24.17 -3.45
CA LEU A 57 -4.19 23.05 -4.08
C LEU A 57 -5.43 22.59 -3.30
N LYS A 58 -5.50 22.90 -2.01
CA LYS A 58 -6.63 22.53 -1.14
C LYS A 58 -7.91 23.28 -1.51
N ASP A 59 -7.77 24.51 -1.97
CA ASP A 59 -8.89 25.43 -2.19
C ASP A 59 -9.36 25.44 -3.65
N LEU A 60 -8.61 24.78 -4.54
CA LEU A 60 -8.96 24.69 -5.96
C LEU A 60 -10.22 23.85 -6.19
N SER A 61 -10.99 24.20 -7.23
CA SER A 61 -11.97 23.29 -7.80
C SER A 61 -11.29 22.06 -8.40
N ASP A 62 -12.01 20.95 -8.60
CA ASP A 62 -11.45 19.73 -9.21
C ASP A 62 -10.86 19.99 -10.61
N HIS A 63 -11.44 20.92 -11.38
CA HIS A 63 -10.95 21.29 -12.69
C HIS A 63 -9.61 22.03 -12.62
N GLU A 64 -9.51 23.02 -11.73
CA GLU A 64 -8.29 23.79 -11.52
C GLU A 64 -7.18 22.92 -10.91
N PHE A 65 -7.54 22.07 -9.95
CA PHE A 65 -6.65 21.07 -9.37
C PHE A 65 -6.07 20.17 -10.45
N LEU A 66 -6.93 19.57 -11.29
CA LEU A 66 -6.47 18.69 -12.36
C LEU A 66 -5.56 19.43 -13.35
N ARG A 67 -5.88 20.67 -13.71
CA ARG A 67 -5.03 21.51 -14.58
C ARG A 67 -3.62 21.68 -13.98
N VAL A 68 -3.51 21.95 -12.68
CA VAL A 68 -2.21 22.07 -12.01
C VAL A 68 -1.47 20.73 -11.97
N VAL A 69 -2.16 19.64 -11.60
CA VAL A 69 -1.56 18.29 -11.57
C VAL A 69 -1.03 17.90 -12.95
N LEU A 70 -1.74 18.21 -14.02
CA LEU A 70 -1.32 17.91 -15.39
C LEU A 70 -0.10 18.71 -15.83
N ALA A 71 -0.04 19.99 -15.46
CA ALA A 71 1.12 20.83 -15.74
C ALA A 71 2.36 20.29 -15.01
N GLU A 72 2.23 19.97 -13.71
CA GLU A 72 3.33 19.41 -12.92
C GLU A 72 3.74 18.02 -13.43
N ARG A 73 2.78 17.15 -13.79
CA ARG A 73 3.06 15.84 -14.38
C ARG A 73 3.90 15.97 -15.65
N ARG A 74 3.55 16.91 -16.53
CA ARG A 74 4.29 17.16 -17.78
C ARG A 74 5.73 17.58 -17.47
N ALA A 75 5.92 18.47 -16.50
CA ALA A 75 7.25 18.90 -16.07
C ALA A 75 8.07 17.75 -15.47
N VAL A 76 7.44 16.88 -14.65
CA VAL A 76 8.08 15.68 -14.10
C VAL A 76 8.51 14.72 -15.20
N LEU A 77 7.62 14.42 -16.14
CA LEU A 77 7.92 13.53 -17.26
C LEU A 77 9.02 14.09 -18.16
N GLN A 78 9.00 15.39 -18.47
CA GLN A 78 10.06 16.04 -19.25
C GLN A 78 11.42 15.89 -18.57
N ARG A 79 11.48 16.13 -17.25
CA ARG A 79 12.71 15.96 -16.47
C ARG A 79 13.19 14.52 -16.45
N LEU A 80 12.31 13.58 -16.09
CA LEU A 80 12.66 12.15 -15.99
C LEU A 80 13.03 11.56 -17.36
N SER A 81 12.38 12.01 -18.44
CA SER A 81 12.74 11.59 -19.81
C SER A 81 14.09 12.18 -20.26
N ALA A 82 14.50 13.33 -19.73
CA ALA A 82 15.84 13.86 -19.97
C ALA A 82 16.91 13.06 -19.21
N GLU A 83 16.58 12.50 -18.05
CA GLU A 83 17.45 11.62 -17.26
C GLU A 83 17.55 10.21 -17.88
N ASP A 84 16.43 9.68 -18.41
CA ASP A 84 16.36 8.37 -19.04
C ASP A 84 15.33 8.36 -20.19
N PRO A 85 15.76 8.66 -21.44
CA PRO A 85 14.87 8.78 -22.60
C PRO A 85 14.21 7.45 -23.00
N THR A 86 14.84 6.32 -22.68
CA THR A 86 14.35 4.98 -23.08
C THR A 86 13.20 4.48 -22.22
N THR A 87 13.02 5.07 -21.05
CA THR A 87 12.17 4.51 -19.99
C THR A 87 10.82 5.25 -19.86
N PHE A 88 10.78 6.56 -20.06
CA PHE A 88 9.60 7.40 -19.72
C PHE A 88 8.65 7.73 -20.89
N GLY A 89 8.71 6.98 -21.99
CA GLY A 89 8.02 7.32 -23.25
C GLY A 89 6.49 7.13 -23.27
N VAL A 90 5.92 6.22 -22.48
CA VAL A 90 4.49 5.86 -22.58
C VAL A 90 3.92 5.41 -21.22
N HIS A 91 3.71 6.34 -20.29
CA HIS A 91 2.94 6.04 -19.07
C HIS A 91 1.49 6.51 -19.21
N GLY A 92 0.55 5.64 -18.84
CA GLY A 92 -0.87 5.92 -18.88
C GLY A 92 -1.20 7.19 -18.09
N TYR A 93 -1.95 8.09 -18.73
CA TYR A 93 -2.46 9.32 -18.12
C TYR A 93 -3.12 9.03 -16.75
N ALA A 94 -3.95 7.99 -16.70
CA ALA A 94 -4.72 7.70 -15.51
C ALA A 94 -3.96 6.87 -14.45
N GLU A 95 -2.95 6.08 -14.83
CA GLU A 95 -2.07 5.32 -13.90
C GLU A 95 -1.33 6.24 -12.92
N THR A 96 -0.93 7.42 -13.38
CA THR A 96 -0.16 8.40 -12.60
C THR A 96 -1.05 9.43 -11.90
N LEU A 97 -2.23 9.73 -12.46
CA LEU A 97 -3.14 10.73 -11.90
C LEU A 97 -4.06 10.18 -10.82
N TYR A 98 -4.59 8.97 -10.99
CA TYR A 98 -5.46 8.36 -9.98
C TYR A 98 -4.79 8.36 -8.59
N PRO A 99 -3.51 7.98 -8.46
CA PRO A 99 -2.81 7.98 -7.19
C PRO A 99 -2.73 9.35 -6.54
N VAL A 100 -2.35 10.35 -7.33
CA VAL A 100 -2.19 11.74 -6.89
C VAL A 100 -3.52 12.36 -6.47
N VAL A 101 -4.57 12.13 -7.25
CA VAL A 101 -5.91 12.64 -6.94
C VAL A 101 -6.45 12.02 -5.65
N ARG A 102 -6.20 10.72 -5.43
CA ARG A 102 -6.56 10.02 -4.20
C ARG A 102 -5.80 10.54 -2.99
N PHE A 103 -4.51 10.84 -3.13
CA PHE A 103 -3.69 11.46 -2.07
C PHE A 103 -4.34 12.73 -1.51
N PHE A 104 -4.77 13.63 -2.41
CA PHE A 104 -5.42 14.90 -2.05
C PHE A 104 -6.90 14.76 -1.67
N ARG A 105 -7.41 13.53 -1.43
CA ARG A 105 -8.81 13.23 -1.05
C ARG A 105 -9.87 13.77 -2.02
N ARG A 106 -9.53 13.90 -3.30
CA ARG A 106 -10.48 14.31 -4.35
C ARG A 106 -11.28 13.08 -4.82
N PHE A 107 -12.11 12.54 -3.94
CA PHE A 107 -12.71 11.20 -4.12
C PHE A 107 -13.59 11.06 -5.38
N ASP A 108 -14.37 12.09 -5.73
CA ASP A 108 -15.20 12.07 -6.93
C ASP A 108 -14.37 12.08 -8.21
N LEU A 109 -13.27 12.84 -8.22
CA LEU A 109 -12.32 12.84 -9.33
C LEU A 109 -11.57 11.52 -9.41
N ALA A 110 -11.15 10.95 -8.27
CA ALA A 110 -10.50 9.64 -8.20
C ALA A 110 -11.43 8.53 -8.71
N ARG A 111 -12.71 8.58 -8.36
CA ARG A 111 -13.73 7.64 -8.85
C ARG A 111 -13.88 7.72 -10.37
N ARG A 112 -13.93 8.93 -10.94
CA ARG A 112 -14.01 9.11 -12.41
C ARG A 112 -12.77 8.57 -13.13
N LEU A 113 -11.57 8.86 -12.60
CA LEU A 113 -10.33 8.32 -13.15
C LEU A 113 -10.27 6.80 -13.05
N MET A 114 -10.75 6.21 -11.95
CA MET A 114 -10.85 4.75 -11.79
C MET A 114 -11.81 4.12 -12.80
N LEU A 115 -12.95 4.76 -13.06
CA LEU A 115 -13.89 4.30 -14.09
C LEU A 115 -13.28 4.39 -15.49
N GLU A 116 -12.51 5.42 -15.77
CA GLU A 116 -11.78 5.54 -17.03
C GLU A 116 -10.71 4.47 -17.17
N LEU A 117 -9.95 4.17 -16.10
CA LEU A 117 -8.99 3.06 -16.08
C LEU A 117 -9.65 1.72 -16.39
N ARG A 118 -10.83 1.45 -15.82
CA ARG A 118 -11.60 0.23 -16.10
C ARG A 118 -12.12 0.11 -17.53
N ARG A 119 -12.17 1.21 -18.29
CA ARG A 119 -12.53 1.14 -19.73
C ARG A 119 -11.37 0.67 -20.59
N HIS A 120 -10.14 0.89 -20.14
CA HIS A 120 -8.92 0.64 -20.91
C HIS A 120 -8.10 -0.54 -20.39
N HIS A 121 -8.38 -1.03 -19.18
CA HIS A 121 -7.64 -2.12 -18.54
C HIS A 121 -8.60 -3.14 -17.91
N ASP A 122 -8.18 -4.41 -17.89
CA ASP A 122 -8.90 -5.47 -17.18
C ASP A 122 -8.89 -5.23 -15.66
N ASP A 123 -9.95 -5.66 -14.99
CA ASP A 123 -10.24 -5.43 -13.58
C ASP A 123 -9.20 -6.12 -12.67
N SER A 124 -8.55 -7.18 -13.18
CA SER A 124 -7.40 -7.86 -12.58
C SER A 124 -6.15 -6.96 -12.55
N ALA A 125 -5.80 -6.34 -13.68
CA ALA A 125 -4.67 -5.43 -13.80
C ALA A 125 -4.80 -4.21 -12.87
N ILE A 126 -6.01 -3.67 -12.72
CA ILE A 126 -6.29 -2.54 -11.84
C ILE A 126 -6.21 -2.92 -10.35
N ARG A 127 -6.56 -4.17 -9.99
CA ARG A 127 -6.40 -4.69 -8.61
C ARG A 127 -4.95 -4.94 -8.23
N ASP A 128 -4.12 -5.25 -9.22
CA ASP A 128 -2.67 -5.45 -9.04
C ASP A 128 -1.90 -4.12 -9.02
N TRP A 129 -2.54 -3.02 -9.39
CA TRP A 129 -2.01 -1.68 -9.19
C TRP A 129 -2.09 -1.28 -7.72
N ALA A 130 -1.04 -1.64 -6.98
CA ALA A 130 -0.80 -1.37 -5.55
C ALA A 130 -0.66 0.13 -5.18
N PHE A 131 -1.24 1.04 -5.96
CA PHE A 131 -1.11 2.47 -5.73
C PHE A 131 -1.74 2.90 -4.41
N THR A 132 -2.85 2.29 -3.99
CA THR A 132 -3.56 2.69 -2.76
C THR A 132 -2.64 2.65 -1.52
N GLU A 133 -1.79 1.64 -1.41
CA GLU A 133 -0.93 1.44 -0.24
C GLU A 133 0.34 2.31 -0.26
N LEU A 134 0.95 2.51 -1.44
CA LEU A 134 2.10 3.43 -1.61
C LEU A 134 1.72 4.90 -1.41
N ILE A 135 0.54 5.31 -1.89
CA ILE A 135 0.01 6.66 -1.66
C ILE A 135 -0.23 6.91 -0.19
N ASP A 136 -0.83 5.95 0.52
CA ASP A 136 -1.12 6.10 1.94
C ASP A 136 0.18 6.12 2.78
N ILE A 137 1.22 5.38 2.36
CA ILE A 137 2.57 5.46 2.94
C ILE A 137 3.20 6.85 2.73
N GLU A 138 3.28 7.33 1.49
CA GLU A 138 3.87 8.65 1.17
C GLU A 138 3.08 9.79 1.81
N ARG A 139 1.75 9.68 1.86
CA ARG A 139 0.87 10.63 2.55
C ARG A 139 1.20 10.72 4.03
N GLN A 140 1.39 9.58 4.69
CA GLN A 140 1.71 9.59 6.12
C GLN A 140 3.13 10.08 6.38
N GLN A 141 4.09 9.78 5.48
CA GLN A 141 5.46 10.32 5.56
C GLN A 141 5.49 11.85 5.33
N LEU A 142 4.72 12.38 4.38
CA LEU A 142 4.60 13.83 4.14
C LEU A 142 3.86 14.55 5.29
N LEU A 143 2.84 13.92 5.87
CA LEU A 143 2.16 14.46 7.06
C LEU A 143 3.07 14.49 8.30
N ALA A 144 3.95 13.50 8.47
CA ALA A 144 4.95 13.47 9.53
C ALA A 144 6.01 14.58 9.40
N ARG A 145 6.43 14.91 8.17
CA ARG A 145 7.39 16.00 7.89
C ARG A 145 6.87 17.41 8.20
N ARG A 146 5.54 17.60 8.32
CA ARG A 146 4.89 18.90 8.55
C ARG A 146 4.77 19.31 10.03
N GLY A 147 5.56 18.72 10.94
CA GLY A 147 5.62 19.18 12.33
C GLY A 147 4.48 18.73 13.24
N ARG A 148 3.70 17.71 12.85
CA ARG A 148 3.11 16.81 13.86
C ARG A 148 4.24 15.87 14.28
N GLN A 149 4.78 16.05 15.48
CA GLN A 149 5.84 15.18 16.02
C GLN A 149 5.45 13.71 15.86
N LEU A 150 6.12 12.99 14.96
CA LEU A 150 6.60 11.67 15.32
C LEU A 150 7.87 11.94 16.12
N PRO A 151 8.02 11.41 17.35
CA PRO A 151 9.21 11.68 18.14
C PRO A 151 10.44 11.23 17.34
N GLU A 152 11.56 11.94 17.50
CA GLU A 152 12.88 11.57 16.94
C GLU A 152 13.31 10.13 17.30
N SER A 153 12.59 9.46 18.21
CA SER A 153 12.69 8.01 18.45
C SER A 153 12.20 7.12 17.29
N THR A 154 11.54 7.67 16.26
CA THR A 154 11.07 6.92 15.07
C THR A 154 12.14 6.66 14.01
N LEU A 155 13.31 7.29 14.15
CA LEU A 155 14.53 7.00 13.41
C LEU A 155 15.61 6.38 14.32
N SER A 156 15.25 5.99 15.54
CA SER A 156 16.12 5.10 16.29
C SER A 156 16.22 3.80 15.47
N PRO A 157 17.44 3.32 15.12
CA PRO A 157 17.57 1.99 14.53
C PRO A 157 16.80 1.07 15.46
N ALA A 158 15.73 0.44 14.96
CA ALA A 158 14.87 -0.43 15.74
C ALA A 158 15.77 -1.23 16.67
N ALA A 159 15.69 -0.97 17.98
CA ALA A 159 16.70 -1.32 18.99
C ALA A 159 17.68 -2.44 18.55
N GLY A 160 18.79 -2.07 17.90
CA GLY A 160 19.89 -2.98 17.55
C GLY A 160 19.70 -3.95 16.38
N TRP A 161 18.79 -3.73 15.41
CA TRP A 161 18.63 -4.63 14.26
C TRP A 161 19.05 -3.97 12.94
N GLU A 162 20.15 -4.44 12.35
CA GLU A 162 20.60 -4.01 11.02
C GLU A 162 19.60 -4.49 9.94
N PRO A 163 19.46 -3.81 8.78
CA PRO A 163 18.62 -4.29 7.66
C PRO A 163 18.97 -5.73 7.22
N ALA A 164 20.24 -6.12 7.38
CA ALA A 164 20.71 -7.47 7.18
C ALA A 164 20.08 -8.47 8.17
N ASP A 165 19.78 -8.07 9.40
CA ASP A 165 19.16 -8.91 10.43
C ASP A 165 17.66 -9.12 10.18
N VAL A 166 16.97 -8.15 9.60
CA VAL A 166 15.56 -8.31 9.18
C VAL A 166 15.51 -9.29 8.01
N ALA A 167 16.34 -9.09 6.98
CA ALA A 167 16.46 -10.04 5.89
C ALA A 167 16.85 -11.44 6.42
N ALA A 168 17.80 -11.56 7.34
CA ALA A 168 18.22 -12.84 7.92
C ALA A 168 17.12 -13.51 8.76
N ARG A 169 16.36 -12.76 9.58
CA ARG A 169 15.22 -13.29 10.37
C ARG A 169 14.12 -13.89 9.51
N TYR A 170 13.91 -13.31 8.33
CA TYR A 170 12.91 -13.78 7.36
C TYR A 170 13.50 -14.69 6.27
N ALA A 171 14.83 -14.75 6.12
CA ALA A 171 15.55 -15.67 5.23
C ALA A 171 15.90 -17.00 5.90
N PHE A 172 16.11 -17.03 7.22
CA PHE A 172 16.41 -18.27 7.98
C PHE A 172 15.19 -19.16 8.25
N GLY A 173 14.04 -18.78 7.70
CA GLY A 173 12.93 -19.67 7.44
C GLY A 173 12.04 -18.91 6.49
N ARG A 174 11.96 -19.33 5.21
CA ARG A 174 11.07 -18.75 4.20
C ARG A 174 9.78 -18.38 4.91
N GLY A 175 9.46 -17.09 5.04
CA GLY A 175 8.35 -16.67 5.89
C GLY A 175 7.02 -17.24 5.40
N GLY A 176 6.90 -17.45 4.10
CA GLY A 176 5.85 -18.23 3.46
C GLY A 176 5.94 -19.75 3.63
N GLY A 177 7.10 -20.30 4.01
CA GLY A 177 7.35 -21.71 4.33
C GLY A 177 6.41 -22.28 5.40
N LEU A 178 6.10 -21.46 6.42
CA LEU A 178 5.09 -21.77 7.44
C LEU A 178 3.67 -21.90 6.87
N PHE A 179 3.42 -21.25 5.75
CA PHE A 179 2.14 -21.24 5.03
C PHE A 179 2.21 -22.01 3.71
N THR A 180 3.28 -22.76 3.48
CA THR A 180 3.46 -23.52 2.25
C THR A 180 2.75 -24.85 2.43
N PRO A 181 1.62 -25.10 1.74
CA PRO A 181 1.06 -26.43 1.73
C PRO A 181 2.06 -27.37 1.04
N VAL A 182 1.98 -28.68 1.34
CA VAL A 182 2.58 -29.67 0.46
C VAL A 182 2.04 -29.39 -0.95
N ALA A 183 2.92 -29.15 -1.92
CA ALA A 183 2.51 -28.86 -3.28
C ALA A 183 1.92 -30.15 -3.87
N ASN A 184 0.60 -30.26 -3.83
CA ASN A 184 -0.10 -31.47 -4.24
C ASN A 184 -0.32 -31.54 -5.76
N ASP A 185 -0.07 -30.43 -6.46
CA ASP A 185 -0.19 -30.31 -7.91
C ASP A 185 0.80 -29.28 -8.50
N ALA A 186 0.99 -29.35 -9.81
CA ALA A 186 1.94 -28.50 -10.55
C ALA A 186 1.59 -27.00 -10.49
N ARG A 187 0.32 -26.64 -10.27
CA ARG A 187 -0.13 -25.25 -10.18
C ARG A 187 0.24 -24.65 -8.82
N ALA A 188 0.03 -25.40 -7.75
CA ALA A 188 0.46 -25.04 -6.41
C ALA A 188 1.98 -24.89 -6.36
N GLU A 189 2.72 -25.82 -6.99
CA GLU A 189 4.18 -25.75 -7.07
C GLU A 189 4.67 -24.52 -7.85
N ALA A 190 4.04 -24.20 -8.99
CA ALA A 190 4.37 -23.00 -9.75
C ALA A 190 4.08 -21.71 -8.97
N THR A 191 2.96 -21.66 -8.25
CA THR A 191 2.57 -20.53 -7.40
C THR A 191 3.56 -20.34 -6.24
N LEU A 192 3.97 -21.44 -5.62
CA LEU A 192 4.99 -21.44 -4.57
C LEU A 192 6.34 -20.91 -5.09
N ARG A 193 6.81 -21.41 -6.24
CA ARG A 193 8.06 -20.93 -6.85
C ARG A 193 8.00 -19.44 -7.15
N LEU A 194 6.86 -18.95 -7.63
CA LEU A 194 6.68 -17.52 -7.89
C LEU A 194 6.72 -16.69 -6.60
N ALA A 195 6.02 -17.13 -5.55
CA ALA A 195 6.01 -16.47 -4.24
C ALA A 195 7.42 -16.38 -3.64
N MET A 196 8.19 -17.47 -3.73
CA MET A 196 9.58 -17.52 -3.29
C MET A 196 10.48 -16.59 -4.11
N GLY A 197 10.28 -16.49 -5.43
CA GLY A 197 11.02 -15.54 -6.27
C GLY A 197 10.80 -14.09 -5.82
N TYR A 198 9.58 -13.74 -5.41
CA TYR A 198 9.31 -12.42 -4.84
C TYR A 198 9.98 -12.21 -3.46
N GLU A 199 10.06 -13.22 -2.60
CA GLU A 199 10.85 -13.11 -1.36
C GLU A 199 12.32 -12.80 -1.64
N ASP A 200 12.92 -13.50 -2.61
CA ASP A 200 14.32 -13.29 -3.01
C ASP A 200 14.51 -11.88 -3.59
N ASP A 201 13.57 -11.40 -4.41
CA ASP A 201 13.57 -10.03 -4.93
C ASP A 201 13.46 -9.00 -3.81
N ALA A 202 12.60 -9.24 -2.82
CA ALA A 202 12.47 -8.37 -1.66
C ALA A 202 13.79 -8.24 -0.90
N ALA A 203 14.45 -9.36 -0.62
CA ALA A 203 15.73 -9.39 0.08
C ALA A 203 16.81 -8.60 -0.68
N ARG A 204 16.89 -8.76 -2.00
CA ARG A 204 17.81 -7.99 -2.85
C ARG A 204 17.51 -6.50 -2.81
N LEU A 205 16.24 -6.11 -2.86
CA LEU A 205 15.82 -4.71 -2.82
C LEU A 205 16.12 -4.06 -1.46
N VAL A 206 15.99 -4.79 -0.35
CA VAL A 206 16.41 -4.31 0.98
C VAL A 206 17.92 -4.04 1.00
N GLN A 207 18.74 -4.95 0.48
CA GLN A 207 20.20 -4.77 0.40
C GLN A 207 20.59 -3.54 -0.43
N MET A 208 19.82 -3.24 -1.47
CA MET A 208 20.00 -2.04 -2.31
C MET A 208 19.42 -0.76 -1.67
N GLY A 209 18.88 -0.82 -0.45
CA GLY A 209 18.23 0.30 0.22
C GLY A 209 16.84 0.64 -0.33
N ASN A 210 16.32 -0.12 -1.30
CA ASN A 210 15.01 0.08 -1.90
C ASN A 210 13.91 -0.59 -1.07
N LYS A 211 13.62 -0.01 0.10
CA LYS A 211 12.59 -0.53 1.01
C LYS A 211 11.20 -0.57 0.38
N ASN A 212 10.82 0.43 -0.42
CA ASN A 212 9.50 0.46 -1.09
C ASN A 212 9.35 -0.66 -2.12
N GLY A 213 10.40 -0.95 -2.87
CA GLY A 213 10.48 -2.10 -3.76
C GLY A 213 10.31 -3.41 -3.00
N ALA A 214 11.01 -3.56 -1.88
CA ALA A 214 10.93 -4.75 -1.05
C ALA A 214 9.52 -4.99 -0.48
N VAL A 215 8.86 -3.94 0.02
CA VAL A 215 7.47 -4.02 0.50
C VAL A 215 6.54 -4.59 -0.57
N ARG A 216 6.67 -4.13 -1.82
CA ARG A 216 5.84 -4.64 -2.92
C ARG A 216 6.05 -6.13 -3.18
N MET A 217 7.30 -6.56 -3.21
CA MET A 217 7.62 -7.96 -3.47
C MET A 217 7.06 -8.86 -2.36
N ILE A 218 7.14 -8.41 -1.10
CA ILE A 218 6.54 -9.12 0.04
C ILE A 218 5.01 -9.15 -0.05
N ASP A 219 4.36 -8.05 -0.42
CA ASP A 219 2.91 -8.00 -0.61
C ASP A 219 2.48 -8.96 -1.75
N LEU A 220 3.25 -9.07 -2.84
CA LEU A 220 3.02 -10.04 -3.92
C LEU A 220 3.21 -11.49 -3.45
N ALA A 221 4.31 -11.78 -2.75
CA ALA A 221 4.58 -13.10 -2.18
C ALA A 221 3.42 -13.54 -1.28
N ALA A 222 2.99 -12.67 -0.35
CA ALA A 222 1.90 -12.94 0.56
C ALA A 222 0.57 -13.23 -0.14
N ARG A 223 0.25 -12.51 -1.23
CA ARG A 223 -0.94 -12.81 -2.05
C ARG A 223 -0.86 -14.19 -2.68
N HIS A 224 0.30 -14.58 -3.22
CA HIS A 224 0.48 -15.90 -3.80
C HIS A 224 0.35 -17.01 -2.76
N TYR A 225 0.96 -16.85 -1.58
CA TYR A 225 0.76 -17.78 -0.48
C TYR A 225 -0.69 -17.84 0.00
N ALA A 226 -1.37 -16.70 0.11
CA ALA A 226 -2.78 -16.66 0.49
C ALA A 226 -3.66 -17.40 -0.53
N ASN A 227 -3.36 -17.28 -1.82
CA ASN A 227 -4.07 -17.96 -2.90
C ASN A 227 -3.88 -19.48 -2.91
N LEU A 228 -2.87 -20.01 -2.21
CA LEU A 228 -2.72 -21.45 -2.00
C LEU A 228 -3.75 -22.01 -1.00
N HIS A 229 -4.42 -21.14 -0.24
CA HIS A 229 -5.40 -21.50 0.79
C HIS A 229 -6.75 -20.81 0.56
N PRO A 230 -7.37 -20.90 -0.64
CA PRO A 230 -8.54 -20.10 -0.97
C PRO A 230 -9.71 -20.41 -0.02
N GLY A 231 -10.31 -19.36 0.57
CA GLY A 231 -11.45 -19.49 1.48
C GLY A 231 -11.13 -20.12 2.84
N SER A 232 -9.86 -20.32 3.16
CA SER A 232 -9.41 -20.88 4.43
C SER A 232 -8.83 -19.80 5.35
N PRO A 233 -8.96 -19.94 6.68
CA PRO A 233 -8.26 -19.09 7.64
C PRO A 233 -6.73 -19.04 7.42
N PHE A 234 -6.15 -20.05 6.77
CA PHE A 234 -4.72 -20.07 6.44
C PHE A 234 -4.32 -19.03 5.38
N ALA A 235 -5.27 -18.45 4.62
CA ALA A 235 -5.00 -17.34 3.70
C ALA A 235 -4.64 -16.03 4.43
N VAL A 236 -5.00 -15.88 5.70
CA VAL A 236 -4.74 -14.67 6.49
C VAL A 236 -3.29 -14.61 6.94
N GLY A 237 -2.70 -15.76 7.30
CA GLY A 237 -1.35 -15.86 7.84
C GLY A 237 -0.27 -15.19 6.99
N PRO A 238 -0.21 -15.45 5.66
CA PRO A 238 0.72 -14.76 4.78
C PRO A 238 0.58 -13.23 4.77
N LEU A 239 -0.64 -12.71 4.88
CA LEU A 239 -0.88 -11.26 4.91
C LEU A 239 -0.37 -10.65 6.22
N VAL A 240 -0.59 -11.34 7.34
CA VAL A 240 -0.06 -10.94 8.66
C VAL A 240 1.46 -10.99 8.66
N TRP A 241 2.05 -12.02 8.05
CA TRP A 241 3.49 -12.12 7.86
C TRP A 241 4.05 -10.93 7.07
N ALA A 242 3.45 -10.57 5.93
CA ALA A 242 3.87 -9.40 5.17
C ALA A 242 3.81 -8.11 5.99
N ALA A 243 2.72 -7.90 6.75
CA ALA A 243 2.59 -6.73 7.62
C ALA A 243 3.68 -6.67 8.71
N ARG A 244 4.04 -7.81 9.31
CA ARG A 244 5.15 -7.93 10.28
C ARG A 244 6.50 -7.65 9.63
N TYR A 245 6.74 -8.18 8.43
CA TYR A 245 7.96 -7.91 7.67
C TYR A 245 8.12 -6.40 7.43
N ILE A 246 7.06 -5.72 6.99
CA ILE A 246 7.04 -4.27 6.76
C ILE A 246 7.29 -3.49 8.06
N ARG A 247 6.69 -3.92 9.18
CA ARG A 247 6.95 -3.35 10.50
C ARG A 247 8.44 -3.44 10.83
N ASP A 248 9.03 -4.62 10.64
CA ASP A 248 10.40 -4.89 11.03
C ASP A 248 11.42 -4.23 10.10
N LEU A 249 11.06 -3.90 8.86
CA LEU A 249 11.83 -3.00 7.97
C LEU A 249 11.93 -1.54 8.47
N GLY A 250 11.26 -1.22 9.58
CA GLY A 250 11.17 0.14 10.10
C GLY A 250 10.14 1.00 9.37
N LEU A 251 9.09 0.38 8.82
CA LEU A 251 7.98 1.07 8.17
C LEU A 251 6.67 0.88 8.99
N PRO A 252 6.61 1.34 10.25
CA PRO A 252 5.50 1.05 11.17
C PRO A 252 4.14 1.57 10.67
N LEU A 253 4.14 2.71 9.99
CA LEU A 253 2.94 3.31 9.40
C LEU A 253 2.39 2.47 8.25
N ALA A 254 3.27 1.95 7.40
CA ALA A 254 2.89 1.02 6.33
C ALA A 254 2.29 -0.25 6.93
N ALA A 255 2.89 -0.80 7.98
CA ALA A 255 2.40 -1.99 8.68
C ALA A 255 1.01 -1.79 9.29
N ILE A 256 0.76 -0.63 9.95
CA ILE A 256 -0.58 -0.30 10.49
C ILE A 256 -1.65 -0.38 9.40
N VAL A 257 -1.38 0.19 8.22
CA VAL A 257 -2.33 0.15 7.10
C VAL A 257 -2.63 -1.30 6.69
N ARG A 258 -1.61 -2.16 6.58
CA ARG A 258 -1.82 -3.58 6.23
C ARG A 258 -2.63 -4.29 7.30
N PHE A 259 -2.28 -4.14 8.57
CA PHE A 259 -3.03 -4.77 9.65
C PHE A 259 -4.50 -4.31 9.70
N GLN A 260 -4.78 -3.01 9.48
CA GLN A 260 -6.15 -2.49 9.40
C GLN A 260 -6.92 -3.06 8.20
N GLN A 261 -6.26 -3.20 7.04
CA GLN A 261 -6.86 -3.84 5.88
C GLN A 261 -7.15 -5.32 6.13
N ILE A 262 -6.27 -6.03 6.84
CA ILE A 262 -6.49 -7.42 7.24
C ILE A 262 -7.71 -7.49 8.16
N LEU A 263 -7.78 -6.67 9.22
CA LEU A 263 -8.95 -6.61 10.10
C LEU A 263 -10.25 -6.35 9.36
N GLY A 264 -10.25 -5.45 8.37
CA GLY A 264 -11.43 -5.15 7.56
C GLY A 264 -11.90 -6.29 6.65
N ARG A 265 -11.09 -7.34 6.48
CA ARG A 265 -11.44 -8.56 5.71
C ARG A 265 -11.83 -9.74 6.59
N LEU A 266 -11.47 -9.73 7.87
CA LEU A 266 -11.80 -10.79 8.80
C LEU A 266 -13.28 -10.75 9.13
N GLY A 267 -13.95 -11.91 9.04
CA GLY A 267 -15.33 -12.06 9.47
C GLY A 267 -15.43 -12.17 11.00
N GLU A 268 -16.65 -12.13 11.53
CA GLU A 268 -16.91 -12.29 12.97
C GLU A 268 -16.42 -13.64 13.54
N GLY A 269 -16.30 -14.67 12.69
CA GLY A 269 -15.80 -15.99 13.06
C GLY A 269 -14.27 -16.10 13.16
N ASP A 270 -13.52 -15.13 12.63
CA ASP A 270 -12.05 -15.19 12.55
C ASP A 270 -11.36 -14.64 13.82
N THR A 271 -11.93 -14.94 14.99
CA THR A 271 -11.58 -14.33 16.28
C THR A 271 -10.12 -14.51 16.67
N VAL A 272 -9.51 -15.66 16.36
CA VAL A 272 -8.07 -15.88 16.64
C VAL A 272 -7.19 -14.97 15.78
N TRP A 273 -7.51 -14.80 14.50
CA TRP A 273 -6.77 -13.89 13.62
C TRP A 273 -6.99 -12.42 13.98
N GLN A 274 -8.21 -12.06 14.38
CA GLN A 274 -8.49 -10.73 14.93
C GLN A 274 -7.63 -10.45 16.17
N GLY A 275 -7.51 -11.44 17.07
CA GLY A 275 -6.62 -11.38 18.23
C GLY A 275 -5.18 -11.11 17.84
N ILE A 276 -4.64 -11.91 16.92
CA ILE A 276 -3.26 -11.78 16.42
C ILE A 276 -3.00 -10.38 15.82
N VAL A 277 -3.89 -9.92 14.94
CA VAL A 277 -3.70 -8.65 14.23
C VAL A 277 -3.82 -7.46 15.18
N CYS A 278 -4.77 -7.49 16.11
CA CYS A 278 -4.89 -6.46 17.15
C CYS A 278 -3.67 -6.45 18.08
N GLU A 279 -3.13 -7.62 18.45
CA GLU A 279 -1.90 -7.71 19.25
C GLU A 279 -0.70 -7.10 18.49
N ASP A 280 -0.52 -7.44 17.21
CA ASP A 280 0.55 -6.87 16.40
C ASP A 280 0.40 -5.35 16.21
N LEU A 281 -0.83 -4.86 15.99
CA LEU A 281 -1.11 -3.42 15.93
C LEU A 281 -0.74 -2.71 17.23
N ALA A 282 -1.09 -3.30 18.38
CA ALA A 282 -0.74 -2.76 19.68
C ALA A 282 0.78 -2.65 19.82
N ASP A 283 1.53 -3.70 19.47
CA ASP A 283 3.00 -3.70 19.50
C ASP A 283 3.59 -2.59 18.61
N VAL A 284 2.97 -2.28 17.45
CA VAL A 284 3.39 -1.13 16.62
C VAL A 284 3.12 0.19 17.32
N TYR A 285 1.95 0.37 17.95
CA TYR A 285 1.62 1.59 18.67
C TYR A 285 2.49 1.84 19.90
N VAL A 286 2.92 0.78 20.59
CA VAL A 286 3.92 0.87 21.67
C VAL A 286 5.23 1.45 21.13
N LYS A 287 5.74 0.90 20.02
CA LYS A 287 6.98 1.39 19.38
C LYS A 287 6.87 2.85 18.91
N LEU A 288 5.66 3.30 18.57
CA LEU A 288 5.39 4.68 18.17
C LEU A 288 5.17 5.64 19.35
N GLY A 289 5.28 5.17 20.60
CA GLY A 289 5.04 5.99 21.79
C GLY A 289 3.57 6.38 21.98
N GLN A 290 2.64 5.53 21.52
CA GLN A 290 1.19 5.75 21.64
C GLN A 290 0.55 4.72 22.59
N PRO A 291 0.84 4.77 23.90
CA PRO A 291 0.43 3.74 24.86
C PRO A 291 -1.09 3.63 25.00
N GLU A 292 -1.83 4.73 24.93
CA GLU A 292 -3.30 4.70 25.01
C GLU A 292 -3.95 4.00 23.80
N VAL A 293 -3.39 4.20 22.61
CA VAL A 293 -3.86 3.52 21.40
C VAL A 293 -3.47 2.04 21.45
N ALA A 294 -2.25 1.74 21.92
CA ALA A 294 -1.78 0.38 22.12
C ALA A 294 -2.68 -0.39 23.11
N ARG A 295 -3.04 0.24 24.23
CA ARG A 295 -3.95 -0.33 25.24
C ARG A 295 -5.29 -0.71 24.62
N LEU A 296 -5.91 0.18 23.85
CA LEU A 296 -7.17 -0.13 23.15
C LEU A 296 -7.03 -1.33 22.19
N GLN A 297 -5.90 -1.45 21.48
CA GLN A 297 -5.68 -2.58 20.59
C GLN A 297 -5.42 -3.89 21.34
N PHE A 298 -4.68 -3.86 22.46
CA PHE A 298 -4.53 -5.04 23.31
C PHE A 298 -5.86 -5.46 23.95
N GLU A 299 -6.70 -4.54 24.41
CA GLU A 299 -8.03 -4.85 24.93
C GLU A 299 -8.89 -5.56 23.86
N ARG A 300 -8.84 -5.08 22.61
CA ARG A 300 -9.50 -5.74 21.46
C ARG A 300 -8.90 -7.12 21.18
N ALA A 301 -7.59 -7.27 21.24
CA ALA A 301 -6.90 -8.54 21.03
C ALA A 301 -7.34 -9.57 22.08
N MET A 302 -7.38 -9.17 23.35
CA MET A 302 -7.81 -10.01 24.47
C MET A 302 -9.28 -10.43 24.32
N ALA A 303 -10.17 -9.51 23.94
CA ALA A 303 -11.58 -9.82 23.69
C ALA A 303 -11.74 -10.85 22.56
N ALA A 304 -11.00 -10.68 21.46
CA ALA A 304 -11.02 -11.61 20.33
C ALA A 304 -10.46 -12.99 20.70
N TYR A 305 -9.35 -13.06 21.45
CA TYR A 305 -8.81 -14.33 21.93
C TYR A 305 -9.77 -15.08 22.85
N ARG A 306 -10.45 -14.39 23.77
CA ARG A 306 -11.48 -14.99 24.63
C ARG A 306 -12.67 -15.51 23.81
N ALA A 307 -13.14 -14.73 22.84
CA ALA A 307 -14.21 -15.16 21.93
C ALA A 307 -13.81 -16.42 21.13
N GLY A 308 -12.54 -16.51 20.74
CA GLY A 308 -11.96 -17.68 20.08
C GLY A 308 -11.57 -18.84 21.01
N ARG A 309 -11.84 -18.74 22.32
CA ARG A 309 -11.41 -19.71 23.35
C ARG A 309 -9.90 -19.98 23.33
N ASN A 310 -9.10 -18.96 23.01
CA ASN A 310 -7.65 -19.00 23.01
C ASN A 310 -7.10 -18.35 24.28
N GLU A 311 -7.11 -19.10 25.38
CA GLU A 311 -6.67 -18.62 26.70
C GLU A 311 -5.17 -18.25 26.72
N GLU A 312 -4.34 -18.97 25.96
CA GLU A 312 -2.91 -18.65 25.85
C GLU A 312 -2.69 -17.25 25.25
N GLY A 313 -3.40 -16.94 24.16
CA GLY A 313 -3.38 -15.62 23.54
C GLY A 313 -3.89 -14.53 24.49
N ALA A 314 -4.99 -14.78 25.18
CA ALA A 314 -5.55 -13.83 26.15
C ALA A 314 -4.57 -13.53 27.30
N ASN A 315 -3.94 -14.57 27.87
CA ASN A 315 -2.96 -14.43 28.95
C ASN A 315 -1.71 -13.67 28.51
N ARG A 316 -1.19 -13.96 27.31
CA ARG A 316 -0.05 -13.23 26.74
C ARG A 316 -0.35 -11.74 26.60
N VAL A 317 -1.54 -11.39 26.10
CA VAL A 317 -1.95 -9.99 25.95
C VAL A 317 -2.17 -9.31 27.31
N ALA A 318 -2.69 -10.03 28.31
CA ALA A 318 -2.87 -9.48 29.67
C ALA A 318 -1.54 -9.02 30.29
N VAL A 319 -0.48 -9.82 30.16
CA VAL A 319 0.88 -9.45 30.62
C VAL A 319 1.38 -8.19 29.92
N LYS A 320 1.14 -8.06 28.61
CA LYS A 320 1.51 -6.86 27.85
C LYS A 320 0.72 -5.62 28.31
N LEU A 321 -0.58 -5.76 28.59
CA LEU A 321 -1.40 -4.67 29.13
C LEU A 321 -0.91 -4.16 30.48
N GLU A 322 -0.56 -5.07 31.39
CA GLU A 322 0.00 -4.70 32.70
C GLU A 322 1.31 -3.92 32.55
N SER A 323 2.15 -4.30 31.57
CA SER A 323 3.42 -3.64 31.32
C SER A 323 3.28 -2.19 30.82
N LEU A 324 2.16 -1.84 30.20
CA LEU A 324 1.89 -0.45 29.74
C LEU A 324 1.51 0.52 30.87
N SER A 325 1.17 -0.02 32.04
CA SER A 325 0.71 0.77 33.20
C SER A 325 1.84 1.08 34.19
N ARG A 326 3.07 0.65 33.88
CA ARG A 326 4.29 0.87 34.67
C ARG A 326 5.15 1.94 34.00
#